data_AF-A0A7X7TFF5-F1
#
_entry.id   AF-A0A7X7TFF5-F1
#
_cell.length_a   1.000
_cell.length_b   1.000
_cell.length_c   1.000
_cell.angle_alpha   90.00
_cell.angle_beta   90.00
_cell.angle_gamma   90.00
#
_symmetry.space_group_name_H-M   'P 1'
#
loop_
_entity.id
_entity.type
_entity.pdbx_description
1 polymer ?
#
loop_
_entity_poly.entity_id
_entity_poly.type
_entity_poly.pdbx_seq_one_letter_code
_entity_poly.pdbx_strand_id
1 'polypeptide(L)'
;MNRMYGLHFLVIAAAFLAWLEALWAACPPADLNGDCRVDLADLAEFGPVWLTDNCQYPSCIADLTGDQTVSSPDLLAFAGQWLRDDNLPVRIKWLGHASLKIWINEFTIYIDPYQLVESPHDADLILITHSHSDHFSSSDINKAWKNGAILVGPSDVSNPNGQRQLIQPGQTLTFGPAIITAVPSYNIVKTNHPKSKNWLGFIVESGLVRIYAAGDTERIPEMKTLGNISVAFLPIDGTYTMNTIEAAAAAGDIDPDLAVPYHIRTANPQDFVSRTSCPSRALAVGQTIASEDWMANPSLIGHWPLDESDGTLAHDLASGNTGTVNGSAVWQPLDGRIGGACLYDGLNDYLDLPMILNPSSGPFSAFVWVRGTRPGAFILVQNDGSGAGRGWLVTDAAGKLFTRLSDTPSTQPLTADFVVTDGDWHLVGVVWDGSFRRLYADGVEVAADSVPLGKLLSSDGRMNLGAGKTPPQQFSLWVGSTDDLRIWNRALLPAEIPTP
;
A
#
# COMPACT_ATOMS: atom_id res chain seq x y z
N MET A 1 -5.26 -6.62 68.60
CA MET A 1 -5.16 -5.79 67.36
C MET A 1 -4.03 -6.29 66.44
N ASN A 2 -3.85 -7.61 66.31
CA ASN A 2 -2.83 -8.26 65.46
C ASN A 2 -3.48 -9.02 64.28
N ARG A 3 -4.31 -8.34 63.47
CA ARG A 3 -4.94 -8.96 62.28
C ARG A 3 -5.13 -8.02 61.07
N MET A 4 -4.42 -6.90 60.99
CA MET A 4 -4.55 -5.97 59.84
C MET A 4 -3.26 -5.64 59.07
N TYR A 5 -2.11 -6.21 59.45
CA TYR A 5 -0.84 -5.97 58.74
C TYR A 5 -0.38 -7.15 57.85
N GLY A 6 -1.08 -8.29 57.87
CA GLY A 6 -0.75 -9.46 57.05
C GLY A 6 -1.46 -9.53 55.69
N LEU A 7 -2.49 -8.70 55.45
CA LEU A 7 -3.28 -8.76 54.21
C LEU A 7 -2.77 -7.82 53.11
N HIS A 8 -2.10 -6.72 53.47
CA HIS A 8 -1.53 -5.77 52.49
C HIS A 8 -0.22 -6.28 51.86
N PHE A 9 0.55 -7.12 52.55
CA PHE A 9 1.76 -7.72 51.97
C PHE A 9 1.49 -8.88 51.01
N LEU A 10 0.38 -9.61 51.19
CA LEU A 10 -0.02 -10.69 50.28
C LEU A 10 -0.65 -10.17 48.98
N VAL A 11 -1.36 -9.03 49.00
CA VAL A 11 -1.95 -8.45 47.79
C VAL A 11 -0.90 -7.76 46.93
N ILE A 12 0.13 -7.15 47.53
CA ILE A 12 1.25 -6.55 46.77
C ILE A 12 2.20 -7.64 46.25
N ALA A 13 2.44 -8.73 46.98
CA ALA A 13 3.20 -9.86 46.47
C ALA A 13 2.46 -10.62 45.35
N ALA A 14 1.13 -10.76 45.42
CA ALA A 14 0.32 -11.34 44.35
C ALA A 14 0.22 -10.42 43.13
N ALA A 15 0.19 -9.10 43.31
CA ALA A 15 0.25 -8.14 42.20
C ALA A 15 1.66 -8.02 41.59
N PHE A 16 2.72 -8.23 42.36
CA PHE A 16 4.10 -8.27 41.86
C PHE A 16 4.44 -9.61 41.19
N LEU A 17 3.86 -10.73 41.64
CA LEU A 17 3.90 -12.02 40.94
C LEU A 17 3.02 -11.99 39.67
N ALA A 18 1.84 -11.37 39.70
CA ALA A 18 1.02 -11.17 38.50
C ALA A 18 1.63 -10.15 37.51
N TRP A 19 2.48 -9.23 37.98
CA TRP A 19 3.24 -8.30 37.12
C TRP A 19 4.55 -8.92 36.62
N LEU A 20 5.16 -9.87 37.34
CA LEU A 20 6.24 -10.73 36.84
C LEU A 20 5.75 -11.82 35.88
N GLU A 21 4.49 -12.27 36.00
CA GLU A 21 3.85 -13.16 35.01
C GLU A 21 3.37 -12.40 33.76
N ALA A 22 3.24 -11.07 33.82
CA ALA A 22 2.99 -10.21 32.66
C ALA A 22 4.27 -9.83 31.88
N LEU A 23 5.42 -10.45 32.22
CA LEU A 23 6.70 -10.35 31.51
C LEU A 23 7.07 -11.60 30.70
N TRP A 24 6.17 -12.58 30.61
CA TRP A 24 6.15 -13.55 29.52
C TRP A 24 4.91 -13.27 28.69
N ALA A 25 5.08 -12.66 27.52
CA ALA A 25 4.11 -12.90 26.46
C ALA A 25 4.08 -14.43 26.31
N ALA A 26 2.98 -15.08 26.70
CA ALA A 26 2.84 -16.51 26.47
C ALA A 26 3.11 -16.75 24.97
N CYS A 27 3.95 -17.74 24.65
CA CYS A 27 4.22 -18.09 23.26
C CYS A 27 2.88 -18.26 22.53
N PRO A 28 2.80 -17.87 21.24
CA PRO A 28 1.57 -18.00 20.48
C PRO A 28 1.05 -19.44 20.58
N PRO A 29 -0.27 -19.68 20.75
CA PRO A 29 -0.80 -21.04 20.89
C PRO A 29 -0.40 -22.01 19.77
N ALA A 30 -0.05 -21.50 18.59
CA ALA A 30 0.42 -22.26 17.44
C ALA A 30 1.93 -22.52 17.42
N ASP A 31 2.70 -22.03 18.40
CA ASP A 31 4.08 -22.45 18.66
C ASP A 31 4.04 -23.84 19.30
N LEU A 32 4.28 -24.84 18.47
CA LEU A 32 4.20 -26.26 18.85
C LEU A 32 5.54 -26.79 19.33
N ASN A 33 6.63 -26.10 19.01
CA ASN A 33 7.99 -26.52 19.33
C ASN A 33 8.56 -25.82 20.58
N GLY A 34 7.92 -24.76 21.06
CA GLY A 34 8.23 -24.03 22.29
C GLY A 34 9.33 -22.98 22.14
N ASP A 35 9.60 -22.50 20.93
CA ASP A 35 10.61 -21.46 20.65
C ASP A 35 10.04 -20.04 20.56
N CYS A 36 8.75 -19.90 20.84
CA CYS A 36 7.99 -18.65 20.84
C CYS A 36 7.86 -18.00 19.45
N ARG A 37 7.90 -18.81 18.38
CA ARG A 37 7.59 -18.41 16.99
C ARG A 37 6.62 -19.41 16.40
N VAL A 38 5.86 -18.98 15.39
CA VAL A 38 5.08 -19.88 14.53
C VAL A 38 5.72 -19.91 13.15
N ASP A 39 6.54 -20.93 12.90
CA ASP A 39 7.30 -21.09 11.66
C ASP A 39 7.31 -22.53 11.12
N LEU A 40 8.17 -22.81 10.15
CA LEU A 40 8.26 -24.11 9.48
C LEU A 40 8.51 -25.28 10.44
N ALA A 41 9.17 -25.06 11.57
CA ALA A 41 9.33 -26.08 12.59
C ALA A 41 7.97 -26.44 13.22
N ASP A 42 7.10 -25.47 13.47
CA ASP A 42 5.75 -25.71 13.99
C ASP A 42 4.86 -26.39 12.96
N LEU A 43 5.01 -26.10 11.66
CA LEU A 43 4.26 -26.84 10.62
C LEU A 43 4.75 -28.27 10.50
N ALA A 44 6.03 -28.53 10.77
CA ALA A 44 6.57 -29.89 10.82
C ALA A 44 6.00 -30.69 12.00
N GLU A 45 5.65 -30.03 13.11
CA GLU A 45 4.93 -30.63 14.24
C GLU A 45 3.41 -30.75 13.96
N PHE A 46 2.81 -29.74 13.32
CA PHE A 46 1.37 -29.69 13.01
C PHE A 46 0.95 -30.68 11.91
N GLY A 47 1.70 -30.72 10.81
CA GLY A 47 1.36 -31.44 9.58
C GLY A 47 1.14 -32.95 9.75
N PRO A 48 2.00 -33.69 10.49
CA PRO A 48 1.79 -35.11 10.75
C PRO A 48 0.51 -35.39 11.55
N VAL A 49 0.18 -34.54 12.53
CA VAL A 49 -1.04 -34.68 13.35
C VAL A 49 -2.28 -34.40 12.49
N TRP A 50 -2.22 -33.32 11.70
CA TRP A 50 -3.26 -32.94 10.74
C TRP A 50 -3.61 -34.04 9.74
N LEU A 51 -2.59 -34.60 9.08
CA LEU A 51 -2.78 -35.53 7.98
C LEU A 51 -3.28 -36.91 8.42
N THR A 52 -3.05 -37.26 9.68
CA THR A 52 -3.35 -38.60 10.21
C THR A 52 -4.52 -38.63 11.17
N ASP A 53 -5.07 -37.48 11.55
CA ASP A 53 -6.14 -37.34 12.55
C ASP A 53 -5.82 -38.13 13.84
N ASN A 54 -4.53 -38.20 14.18
CA ASN A 54 -4.00 -39.07 15.23
C ASN A 54 -3.83 -38.33 16.56
N CYS A 55 -4.85 -37.56 16.94
CA CYS A 55 -4.89 -36.81 18.18
C CYS A 55 -5.32 -37.75 19.33
N GLN A 56 -4.37 -38.16 20.20
CA GLN A 56 -4.68 -38.90 21.43
C GLN A 56 -4.60 -37.97 22.65
N TYR A 57 -5.74 -37.81 23.34
CA TYR A 57 -5.85 -37.07 24.59
C TYR A 57 -4.93 -37.70 25.67
N PRO A 58 -4.22 -36.92 26.52
CA PRO A 58 -4.48 -35.53 26.90
C PRO A 58 -3.52 -34.46 26.33
N SER A 59 -2.74 -34.77 25.29
CA SER A 59 -1.77 -33.82 24.72
C SER A 59 -1.95 -33.69 23.22
N CYS A 60 -2.96 -32.92 22.81
CA CYS A 60 -3.15 -32.55 21.41
C CYS A 60 -2.63 -31.14 21.18
N ILE A 61 -1.31 -31.02 21.02
CA ILE A 61 -0.66 -29.72 20.85
C ILE A 61 -1.17 -28.96 19.60
N ALA A 62 -1.66 -29.69 18.60
CA ALA A 62 -2.20 -29.14 17.36
C ALA A 62 -3.72 -28.83 17.39
N ASP A 63 -4.42 -29.12 18.50
CA ASP A 63 -5.82 -28.68 18.73
C ASP A 63 -5.80 -27.23 19.24
N LEU A 64 -5.76 -26.30 18.28
CA LEU A 64 -5.63 -24.87 18.54
C LEU A 64 -6.97 -24.21 18.88
N THR A 65 -8.08 -24.89 18.58
CA THR A 65 -9.44 -24.42 18.87
C THR A 65 -10.01 -24.97 20.17
N GLY A 66 -9.37 -26.00 20.75
CA GLY A 66 -9.78 -26.64 22.00
C GLY A 66 -11.01 -27.54 21.84
N ASP A 67 -11.32 -27.98 20.62
CA ASP A 67 -12.51 -28.77 20.31
C ASP A 67 -12.26 -30.30 20.31
N GLN A 68 -11.05 -30.71 20.66
CA GLN A 68 -10.56 -32.09 20.74
C GLN A 68 -10.44 -32.79 19.39
N THR A 69 -10.46 -32.03 18.29
CA THR A 69 -10.16 -32.50 16.94
C THR A 69 -9.06 -31.65 16.32
N VAL A 70 -8.42 -32.16 15.26
CA VAL A 70 -7.45 -31.38 14.48
C VAL A 70 -8.01 -31.27 13.08
N SER A 71 -8.61 -30.12 12.77
CA SER A 71 -9.51 -29.96 11.62
C SER A 71 -9.36 -28.59 10.97
N SER A 72 -9.98 -28.34 9.80
CA SER A 72 -9.84 -27.09 8.99
C SER A 72 -9.72 -25.78 9.81
N PRO A 73 -10.53 -25.57 10.87
CA PRO A 73 -10.36 -24.51 11.86
C PRO A 73 -8.99 -24.39 12.54
N ASP A 74 -8.36 -25.47 12.99
CA ASP A 74 -7.03 -25.45 13.61
C ASP A 74 -5.95 -25.05 12.61
N LEU A 75 -6.03 -25.51 11.35
CA LEU A 75 -5.12 -25.05 10.30
C LEU A 75 -5.31 -23.56 10.01
N LEU A 76 -6.54 -23.07 10.06
CA LEU A 76 -6.81 -21.64 9.91
C LEU A 76 -6.28 -20.82 11.09
N ALA A 77 -6.39 -21.34 12.31
CA ALA A 77 -5.82 -20.72 13.51
C ALA A 77 -4.28 -20.71 13.47
N PHE A 78 -3.67 -21.83 13.05
CA PHE A 78 -2.24 -21.99 12.82
C PHE A 78 -1.75 -21.00 11.76
N ALA A 79 -2.34 -21.02 10.56
CA ALA A 79 -2.01 -20.11 9.47
C ALA A 79 -2.22 -18.65 9.86
N GLY A 80 -3.27 -18.34 10.63
CA GLY A 80 -3.52 -16.99 11.12
C GLY A 80 -2.47 -16.50 12.12
N GLN A 81 -1.92 -17.38 12.97
CA GLN A 81 -0.81 -17.03 13.87
C GLN A 81 0.53 -16.99 13.14
N TRP A 82 0.80 -17.92 12.24
CA TRP A 82 1.93 -17.90 11.32
C TRP A 82 2.00 -16.58 10.56
N LEU A 83 0.90 -16.18 9.91
CA LEU A 83 0.83 -14.93 9.16
C LEU A 83 0.99 -13.68 10.05
N ARG A 84 0.74 -13.77 11.37
CA ARG A 84 0.97 -12.67 12.31
C ARG A 84 2.43 -12.59 12.75
N ASP A 85 3.06 -13.73 13.02
CA ASP A 85 4.47 -13.79 13.43
C ASP A 85 5.42 -13.50 12.27
N ASP A 86 5.07 -13.90 11.05
CA ASP A 86 5.82 -13.56 9.84
C ASP A 86 5.65 -12.09 9.43
N ASN A 87 4.58 -11.41 9.85
CA ASN A 87 4.30 -10.03 9.41
C ASN A 87 4.63 -9.00 10.50
N LEU A 88 5.82 -9.16 11.13
CA LEU A 88 6.35 -8.16 12.06
C LEU A 88 6.27 -6.75 11.46
N PRO A 89 5.81 -5.73 12.20
CA PRO A 89 5.76 -4.37 11.69
C PRO A 89 7.12 -3.93 11.18
N VAL A 90 7.17 -3.56 9.89
CA VAL A 90 8.37 -3.06 9.25
C VAL A 90 8.24 -1.58 9.03
N ARG A 91 9.22 -0.79 9.48
CA ARG A 91 9.30 0.65 9.22
C ARG A 91 10.57 0.96 8.45
N ILE A 92 10.49 1.87 7.48
CA ILE A 92 11.62 2.28 6.66
C ILE A 92 11.71 3.79 6.69
N LYS A 93 12.84 4.33 7.14
CA LYS A 93 13.16 5.75 7.09
C LYS A 93 14.19 6.02 6.02
N TRP A 94 13.86 6.93 5.10
CA TRP A 94 14.85 7.44 4.15
C TRP A 94 15.71 8.49 4.84
N LEU A 95 17.01 8.22 4.98
CA LEU A 95 17.94 9.12 5.67
C LEU A 95 18.59 10.15 4.74
N GLY A 96 18.28 10.08 3.44
CA GLY A 96 18.90 10.89 2.38
C GLY A 96 19.85 10.05 1.53
N HIS A 97 20.18 10.55 0.33
CA HIS A 97 21.00 9.83 -0.66
C HIS A 97 20.51 8.37 -0.86
N ALA A 98 21.39 7.36 -0.77
CA ALA A 98 21.01 5.94 -0.75
C ALA A 98 20.91 5.34 0.67
N SER A 99 20.92 6.18 1.71
CA SER A 99 20.91 5.73 3.11
C SER A 99 19.50 5.40 3.59
N LEU A 100 19.32 4.18 4.10
CA LEU A 100 18.06 3.71 4.66
C LEU A 100 18.27 3.21 6.09
N LYS A 101 17.24 3.40 6.92
CA LYS A 101 17.11 2.74 8.22
C LYS A 101 15.83 1.94 8.24
N ILE A 102 15.93 0.66 8.55
CA ILE A 102 14.83 -0.29 8.56
C ILE A 102 14.69 -0.82 9.98
N TRP A 103 13.48 -0.82 10.51
CA TRP A 103 13.13 -1.50 11.76
C TRP A 103 12.24 -2.69 11.43
N ILE A 104 12.62 -3.87 11.91
CA ILE A 104 11.76 -5.05 11.96
C ILE A 104 11.53 -5.32 13.44
N ASN A 105 10.38 -4.90 13.96
CA ASN A 105 10.14 -4.79 15.40
C ASN A 105 11.27 -3.97 16.08
N GLU A 106 12.02 -4.56 17.01
CA GLU A 106 13.16 -3.94 17.71
C GLU A 106 14.51 -4.10 16.97
N PHE A 107 14.56 -4.89 15.90
CA PHE A 107 15.79 -5.13 15.15
C PHE A 107 16.05 -4.02 14.14
N THR A 108 17.21 -3.36 14.24
CA THR A 108 17.53 -2.17 13.43
C THR A 108 18.60 -2.45 12.40
N ILE A 109 18.28 -2.20 11.12
CA ILE A 109 19.18 -2.35 9.97
C ILE A 109 19.47 -0.98 9.37
N TYR A 110 20.72 -0.71 9.05
CA TYR A 110 21.11 0.43 8.20
C TYR A 110 21.63 -0.08 6.87
N ILE A 111 21.24 0.58 5.78
CA ILE A 111 21.82 0.38 4.45
C ILE A 111 22.54 1.66 4.06
N ASP A 112 23.81 1.53 3.67
CA ASP A 112 24.67 2.62 3.17
C ASP A 112 24.58 3.91 4.01
N PRO A 113 24.82 3.88 5.33
CA PRO A 113 24.73 5.08 6.16
C PRO A 113 25.72 6.15 5.69
N TYR A 114 25.19 7.32 5.29
CA TYR A 114 25.94 8.43 4.74
C TYR A 114 25.33 9.77 5.19
N GLN A 115 26.18 10.72 5.59
CA GLN A 115 25.75 12.05 6.07
C GLN A 115 24.71 12.00 7.18
N LEU A 116 24.85 11.04 8.12
CA LEU A 116 23.94 10.94 9.24
C LEU A 116 24.07 12.17 10.14
N VAL A 117 22.93 12.78 10.46
CA VAL A 117 22.87 13.94 11.37
C VAL A 117 23.05 13.48 12.82
N GLU A 118 22.47 12.33 13.17
CA GLU A 118 22.48 11.78 14.52
C GLU A 118 23.53 10.67 14.69
N SER A 119 23.85 10.35 15.95
CA SER A 119 24.76 9.25 16.33
C SER A 119 24.07 8.29 17.32
N PRO A 120 23.06 7.53 16.85
CA PRO A 120 22.19 6.76 17.74
C PRO A 120 22.81 5.48 18.30
N HIS A 121 23.84 4.92 17.67
CA HIS A 121 24.50 3.67 18.09
C HIS A 121 23.53 2.48 18.29
N ASP A 122 22.54 2.36 17.41
CA ASP A 122 21.42 1.41 17.55
C ASP A 122 21.35 0.34 16.46
N ALA A 123 22.26 0.33 15.49
CA ALA A 123 22.28 -0.67 14.42
C ALA A 123 22.62 -2.07 14.95
N ASP A 124 21.75 -3.05 14.74
CA ASP A 124 22.08 -4.46 14.93
C ASP A 124 22.81 -5.02 13.68
N LEU A 125 22.46 -4.50 12.50
CA LEU A 125 23.03 -4.88 11.22
C LEU A 125 23.31 -3.65 10.36
N ILE A 126 24.46 -3.62 9.70
CA ILE A 126 24.82 -2.60 8.72
C ILE A 126 25.13 -3.27 7.39
N LEU A 127 24.38 -2.94 6.35
CA LEU A 127 24.58 -3.40 4.98
C LEU A 127 25.27 -2.31 4.17
N ILE A 128 26.33 -2.68 3.46
CA ILE A 128 27.05 -1.78 2.55
C ILE A 128 27.00 -2.38 1.13
N THR A 129 26.44 -1.63 0.18
CA THR A 129 26.24 -2.08 -1.20
C THR A 129 27.56 -2.16 -1.97
N HIS A 130 28.43 -1.15 -1.79
CA HIS A 130 29.70 -1.02 -2.48
C HIS A 130 30.65 -0.02 -1.81
N SER A 131 31.88 0.07 -2.30
CA SER A 131 32.97 0.79 -1.63
C SER A 131 33.09 2.29 -1.96
N HIS A 132 32.15 2.90 -2.69
CA HIS A 132 32.21 4.34 -2.97
C HIS A 132 31.93 5.16 -1.71
N SER A 133 32.51 6.36 -1.62
CA SER A 133 32.53 7.16 -0.38
C SER A 133 31.16 7.65 0.09
N ASP A 134 30.19 7.73 -0.81
CA ASP A 134 28.81 8.12 -0.55
C ASP A 134 27.91 6.95 -0.14
N HIS A 135 28.47 5.74 -0.03
CA HIS A 135 27.81 4.53 0.48
C HIS A 135 28.61 3.88 1.64
N PHE A 136 29.94 3.91 1.55
CA PHE A 136 30.87 3.36 2.53
C PHE A 136 31.59 4.48 3.30
N SER A 137 30.87 5.09 4.25
CA SER A 137 31.40 6.14 5.13
C SER A 137 31.73 5.60 6.52
N SER A 138 33.03 5.43 6.83
CA SER A 138 33.47 4.96 8.15
C SER A 138 32.95 5.84 9.31
N SER A 139 32.84 7.15 9.11
CA SER A 139 32.31 8.06 10.13
C SER A 139 30.84 7.83 10.41
N ASP A 140 30.03 7.56 9.37
CA ASP A 140 28.59 7.37 9.53
C ASP A 140 28.26 5.94 9.98
N ILE A 141 29.04 4.95 9.54
CA ILE A 141 29.01 3.59 10.10
C ILE A 141 29.23 3.65 11.62
N ASN A 142 30.24 4.40 12.09
CA ASN A 142 30.51 4.56 13.53
C ASN A 142 29.36 5.23 14.30
N LYS A 143 28.64 6.17 13.68
CA LYS A 143 27.47 6.83 14.30
C LYS A 143 26.30 5.86 14.52
N ALA A 144 26.12 4.91 13.61
CA ALA A 144 25.09 3.88 13.70
C ALA A 144 25.51 2.67 14.54
N TRP A 145 26.82 2.41 14.67
CA TRP A 145 27.37 1.18 15.26
C TRP A 145 26.98 0.95 16.72
N LYS A 146 26.19 -0.11 16.97
CA LYS A 146 25.93 -0.67 18.30
C LYS A 146 26.99 -1.71 18.66
N ASN A 147 27.27 -1.89 19.95
CA ASN A 147 28.14 -2.98 20.37
C ASN A 147 27.51 -4.35 20.01
N GLY A 148 28.26 -5.19 19.30
CA GLY A 148 27.75 -6.47 18.78
C GLY A 148 27.10 -6.38 17.39
N ALA A 149 27.07 -5.20 16.76
CA ALA A 149 26.60 -5.06 15.39
C ALA A 149 27.48 -5.80 14.38
N ILE A 150 26.87 -6.28 13.29
CA ILE A 150 27.58 -6.93 12.18
C ILE A 150 27.51 -6.03 10.94
N LEU A 151 28.65 -5.90 10.24
CA LEU A 151 28.69 -5.29 8.91
C LEU A 151 28.66 -6.37 7.82
N VAL A 152 27.80 -6.20 6.82
CA VAL A 152 27.72 -7.10 5.65
C VAL A 152 27.95 -6.31 4.37
N GLY A 153 28.77 -6.83 3.46
CA GLY A 153 29.05 -6.16 2.19
C GLY A 153 29.96 -6.96 1.25
N PRO A 154 30.28 -6.42 0.06
CA PRO A 154 31.15 -7.07 -0.90
C PRO A 154 32.62 -7.11 -0.43
N SER A 155 33.45 -7.84 -1.15
CA SER A 155 34.84 -8.12 -0.76
C SER A 155 35.73 -6.88 -0.56
N ASP A 156 35.42 -5.78 -1.25
CA ASP A 156 36.16 -4.52 -1.17
C ASP A 156 35.64 -3.55 -0.08
N VAL A 157 34.58 -3.93 0.64
CA VAL A 157 34.17 -3.24 1.87
C VAL A 157 34.93 -3.81 3.06
N SER A 158 35.74 -2.95 3.68
CA SER A 158 36.45 -3.27 4.91
C SER A 158 35.60 -2.90 6.13
N ASN A 159 35.85 -3.52 7.28
CA ASN A 159 35.33 -3.02 8.55
C ASN A 159 36.48 -2.83 9.54
N PRO A 160 36.83 -1.59 9.90
CA PRO A 160 37.87 -1.33 10.89
C PRO A 160 37.46 -1.73 12.33
N ASN A 161 36.17 -1.93 12.61
CA ASN A 161 35.64 -2.29 13.93
C ASN A 161 35.54 -3.82 14.17
N GLY A 162 36.03 -4.63 13.22
CA GLY A 162 36.32 -6.06 13.43
C GLY A 162 35.29 -7.03 12.84
N GLN A 163 34.00 -6.92 13.18
CA GLN A 163 33.00 -7.90 12.71
C GLN A 163 32.48 -7.54 11.32
N ARG A 164 32.88 -8.33 10.32
CA ARG A 164 32.30 -8.26 8.97
C ARG A 164 31.96 -9.64 8.43
N GLN A 165 30.93 -9.69 7.62
CA GLN A 165 30.57 -10.86 6.82
C GLN A 165 30.51 -10.46 5.35
N LEU A 166 31.28 -11.18 4.52
CA LEU A 166 31.27 -10.95 3.09
C LEU A 166 30.08 -11.66 2.46
N ILE A 167 29.46 -11.02 1.48
CA ILE A 167 28.37 -11.60 0.69
C ILE A 167 28.56 -11.28 -0.79
N GLN A 168 28.16 -12.20 -1.66
CA GLN A 168 28.20 -12.08 -3.11
C GLN A 168 26.79 -12.07 -3.71
N PRO A 169 26.60 -11.54 -4.93
CA PRO A 169 25.31 -11.63 -5.62
C PRO A 169 24.79 -13.07 -5.69
N GLY A 170 23.51 -13.26 -5.36
CA GLY A 170 22.82 -14.55 -5.32
C GLY A 170 22.94 -15.29 -3.99
N GLN A 171 23.69 -14.77 -3.00
CA GLN A 171 23.77 -15.36 -1.67
C GLN A 171 22.72 -14.75 -0.72
N THR A 172 22.29 -15.57 0.23
CA THR A 172 21.33 -15.22 1.27
C THR A 172 21.90 -15.53 2.64
N LEU A 173 21.69 -14.63 3.61
CA LEU A 173 22.11 -14.73 5.00
C LEU A 173 20.98 -14.32 5.93
N THR A 174 20.89 -14.92 7.12
CA THR A 174 19.86 -14.61 8.11
C THR A 174 20.47 -13.93 9.35
N PHE A 175 19.86 -12.85 9.82
CA PHE A 175 20.25 -12.10 11.00
C PHE A 175 19.03 -11.72 11.83
N GLY A 176 18.86 -12.34 13.00
CA GLY A 176 17.70 -12.09 13.84
C GLY A 176 16.39 -12.40 13.09
N PRO A 177 15.44 -11.45 12.99
CA PRO A 177 14.21 -11.63 12.22
C PRO A 177 14.35 -11.35 10.72
N ALA A 178 15.53 -10.94 10.24
CA ALA A 178 15.73 -10.50 8.87
C ALA A 178 16.45 -11.56 8.02
N ILE A 179 15.95 -11.80 6.81
CA ILE A 179 16.65 -12.56 5.76
C ILE A 179 17.19 -11.56 4.73
N ILE A 180 18.48 -11.64 4.43
CA ILE A 180 19.19 -10.70 3.57
C ILE A 180 19.69 -11.43 2.34
N THR A 181 19.16 -11.09 1.16
CA THR A 181 19.62 -11.61 -0.12
C THR A 181 20.40 -10.52 -0.85
N ALA A 182 21.66 -10.78 -1.18
CA ALA A 182 22.45 -9.89 -2.03
C ALA A 182 22.13 -10.15 -3.50
N VAL A 183 21.89 -9.09 -4.27
CA VAL A 183 21.57 -9.16 -5.71
C VAL A 183 22.53 -8.29 -6.52
N PRO A 184 22.69 -8.53 -7.83
CA PRO A 184 23.59 -7.72 -8.65
C PRO A 184 23.20 -6.23 -8.69
N SER A 185 24.19 -5.34 -8.68
CA SER A 185 24.01 -3.90 -8.89
C SER A 185 25.17 -3.38 -9.75
N TYR A 186 24.88 -2.89 -10.96
CA TYR A 186 25.89 -2.49 -11.93
C TYR A 186 25.37 -1.59 -13.05
N ASN A 187 26.30 -0.88 -13.70
CA ASN A 187 26.07 -0.17 -14.93
C ASN A 187 26.25 -1.09 -16.16
N ILE A 188 25.36 -0.96 -17.14
CA ILE A 188 25.44 -1.60 -18.46
C ILE A 188 26.23 -0.70 -19.43
N VAL A 189 25.92 0.60 -19.45
CA VAL A 189 26.47 1.58 -20.39
C VAL A 189 27.49 2.47 -19.68
N LYS A 190 27.16 2.95 -18.47
CA LYS A 190 28.08 3.76 -17.66
C LYS A 190 29.24 2.90 -17.13
N THR A 191 30.36 3.52 -16.77
CA THR A 191 31.60 2.80 -16.42
C THR A 191 31.96 2.84 -14.94
N ASN A 192 31.25 3.64 -14.15
CA ASN A 192 31.63 3.91 -12.76
C ASN A 192 31.24 2.78 -11.80
N HIS A 193 30.26 1.95 -12.18
CA HIS A 193 29.78 0.80 -11.40
C HIS A 193 29.85 -0.53 -12.19
N PRO A 194 31.04 -1.05 -12.53
CA PRO A 194 31.17 -2.17 -13.48
C PRO A 194 30.76 -3.52 -12.87
N LYS A 195 30.11 -4.37 -13.68
CA LYS A 195 29.64 -5.72 -13.26
C LYS A 195 30.72 -6.61 -12.65
N SER A 196 31.97 -6.47 -13.10
CA SER A 196 33.11 -7.26 -12.60
C SER A 196 33.45 -7.04 -11.13
N LYS A 197 32.93 -5.98 -10.50
CA LYS A 197 33.13 -5.69 -9.08
C LYS A 197 32.26 -6.54 -8.16
N ASN A 198 31.21 -7.18 -8.68
CA ASN A 198 30.22 -7.92 -7.89
C ASN A 198 29.64 -7.07 -6.73
N TRP A 199 29.37 -5.80 -7.02
CA TRP A 199 28.68 -4.88 -6.11
C TRP A 199 27.19 -5.19 -6.04
N LEU A 200 26.56 -4.73 -4.96
CA LEU A 200 25.34 -5.35 -4.45
C LEU A 200 24.17 -4.36 -4.45
N GLY A 201 22.99 -4.88 -4.76
CA GLY A 201 21.75 -4.44 -4.13
C GLY A 201 21.40 -5.44 -3.01
N PHE A 202 20.45 -5.08 -2.17
CA PHE A 202 19.96 -5.96 -1.11
C PHE A 202 18.45 -6.12 -1.20
N ILE A 203 17.98 -7.35 -0.99
CA ILE A 203 16.60 -7.63 -0.60
C ILE A 203 16.63 -7.95 0.90
N VAL A 204 15.88 -7.19 1.69
CA VAL A 204 15.66 -7.42 3.12
C VAL A 204 14.26 -7.97 3.29
N GLU A 205 14.15 -9.17 3.86
CA GLU A 205 12.89 -9.89 4.02
C GLU A 205 12.56 -10.05 5.51
N SER A 206 11.28 -9.87 5.84
CA SER A 206 10.67 -10.14 7.14
C SER A 206 9.29 -10.75 6.87
N GLY A 207 9.20 -12.08 6.94
CA GLY A 207 8.08 -12.87 6.42
C GLY A 207 7.66 -12.48 5.01
N LEU A 208 6.46 -11.92 4.84
CA LEU A 208 5.93 -11.56 3.52
C LEU A 208 6.45 -10.22 2.98
N VAL A 209 7.04 -9.38 3.83
CA VAL A 209 7.60 -8.10 3.43
C VAL A 209 8.95 -8.32 2.76
N ARG A 210 9.13 -7.78 1.54
CA ARG A 210 10.40 -7.83 0.80
C ARG A 210 10.81 -6.42 0.35
N ILE A 211 11.88 -5.89 0.91
CA ILE A 211 12.39 -4.54 0.64
C ILE A 211 13.61 -4.64 -0.25
N TYR A 212 13.54 -4.10 -1.47
CA TYR A 212 14.66 -4.02 -2.39
C TYR A 212 15.33 -2.64 -2.32
N ALA A 213 16.61 -2.60 -1.95
CA ALA A 213 17.48 -1.44 -2.08
C ALA A 213 18.50 -1.71 -3.20
N ALA A 214 18.38 -0.98 -4.31
CA ALA A 214 19.10 -1.33 -5.54
C ALA A 214 20.60 -1.05 -5.54
N GLY A 215 21.08 -0.20 -4.63
CA GLY A 215 22.43 0.38 -4.70
C GLY A 215 22.58 1.27 -5.94
N ASP A 216 23.81 1.40 -6.42
CA ASP A 216 24.13 2.15 -7.64
C ASP A 216 24.05 1.26 -8.87
N THR A 217 22.95 1.36 -9.62
CA THR A 217 22.73 0.50 -10.78
C THR A 217 22.07 1.24 -11.94
N GLU A 218 22.21 0.67 -13.14
CA GLU A 218 21.29 0.92 -14.25
C GLU A 218 20.14 -0.09 -14.24
N ARG A 219 19.22 0.01 -15.20
CA ARG A 219 18.13 -0.96 -15.41
C ARG A 219 18.71 -2.28 -15.93
N ILE A 220 19.09 -3.16 -15.02
CA ILE A 220 19.70 -4.46 -15.32
C ILE A 220 18.64 -5.55 -15.55
N PRO A 221 18.91 -6.57 -16.41
CA PRO A 221 17.93 -7.61 -16.70
C PRO A 221 17.51 -8.43 -15.47
N GLU A 222 18.38 -8.54 -14.46
CA GLU A 222 18.10 -9.28 -13.22
C GLU A 222 16.92 -8.70 -12.42
N MET A 223 16.57 -7.42 -12.60
CA MET A 223 15.43 -6.76 -11.95
C MET A 223 14.08 -7.44 -12.29
N LYS A 224 13.97 -8.09 -13.45
CA LYS A 224 12.76 -8.81 -13.90
C LYS A 224 12.49 -10.12 -13.15
N THR A 225 13.44 -10.57 -12.35
CA THR A 225 13.43 -11.90 -11.72
C THR A 225 13.56 -11.83 -10.20
N LEU A 226 13.38 -10.65 -9.59
CA LEU A 226 13.50 -10.47 -8.14
C LEU A 226 12.33 -11.11 -7.36
N GLY A 227 11.24 -11.46 -8.05
CA GLY A 227 10.00 -11.96 -7.44
C GLY A 227 9.19 -10.82 -6.83
N ASN A 228 8.26 -11.14 -5.93
CA ASN A 228 7.39 -10.15 -5.31
C ASN A 228 8.19 -9.16 -4.44
N ILE A 229 8.10 -7.86 -4.70
CA ILE A 229 8.81 -6.84 -3.91
C ILE A 229 7.78 -5.89 -3.30
N SER A 230 7.77 -5.75 -1.97
CA SER A 230 6.85 -4.83 -1.29
C SER A 230 7.27 -3.38 -1.48
N VAL A 231 8.57 -3.08 -1.31
CA VAL A 231 9.08 -1.72 -1.51
C VAL A 231 10.39 -1.76 -2.27
N ALA A 232 10.47 -1.04 -3.40
CA ALA A 232 11.69 -0.91 -4.18
C ALA A 232 12.25 0.52 -4.11
N PHE A 233 13.48 0.67 -3.61
CA PHE A 233 14.25 1.91 -3.63
C PHE A 233 15.18 1.93 -4.83
N LEU A 234 14.94 2.86 -5.77
CA LEU A 234 15.64 2.94 -7.06
C LEU A 234 16.42 4.25 -7.22
N PRO A 235 17.70 4.21 -7.63
CA PRO A 235 18.52 5.40 -7.75
C PRO A 235 18.10 6.25 -8.96
N ILE A 236 18.05 7.57 -8.81
CA ILE A 236 17.61 8.48 -9.90
C ILE A 236 18.58 9.64 -10.21
N ASP A 237 19.87 9.51 -9.89
CA ASP A 237 20.86 10.56 -10.13
C ASP A 237 21.08 10.89 -11.63
N GLY A 238 20.94 9.91 -12.52
CA GLY A 238 21.10 10.06 -13.97
C GLY A 238 22.53 10.24 -14.48
N THR A 239 23.48 10.63 -13.62
CA THR A 239 24.91 10.76 -13.98
C THR A 239 25.66 9.44 -13.77
N TYR A 240 25.50 8.84 -12.58
CA TYR A 240 26.18 7.62 -12.17
C TYR A 240 25.26 6.39 -12.19
N THR A 241 23.96 6.62 -12.02
CA THR A 241 22.92 5.59 -11.94
C THR A 241 21.85 5.81 -13.02
N MET A 242 20.61 5.36 -12.81
CA MET A 242 19.49 5.59 -13.72
C MET A 242 19.06 7.06 -13.70
N ASN A 243 18.59 7.57 -14.85
CA ASN A 243 17.76 8.77 -14.86
C ASN A 243 16.30 8.42 -14.51
N THR A 244 15.41 9.42 -14.40
CA THR A 244 14.00 9.20 -14.01
C THR A 244 13.21 8.33 -15.00
N ILE A 245 13.56 8.33 -16.29
CA ILE A 245 12.92 7.47 -17.32
C ILE A 245 13.36 6.02 -17.13
N GLU A 246 14.66 5.80 -17.01
CA GLU A 246 15.25 4.48 -16.82
C GLU A 246 14.76 3.83 -15.52
N ALA A 247 14.74 4.60 -14.43
CA ALA A 247 14.28 4.14 -13.13
C ALA A 247 12.77 3.83 -13.13
N ALA A 248 11.94 4.64 -13.79
CA ALA A 248 10.51 4.35 -13.93
C ALA A 248 10.26 3.05 -14.72
N ALA A 249 11.05 2.81 -15.77
CA ALA A 249 10.98 1.57 -16.52
C ALA A 249 11.54 0.36 -15.75
N ALA A 250 12.54 0.58 -14.87
CA ALA A 250 13.03 -0.44 -13.94
C ALA A 250 11.97 -0.78 -12.89
N ALA A 251 11.25 0.20 -12.37
CA ALA A 251 10.12 -0.03 -11.46
C ALA A 251 9.06 -0.90 -12.12
N GLY A 252 8.72 -0.64 -13.40
CA GLY A 252 7.79 -1.49 -14.16
C GLY A 252 8.31 -2.90 -14.48
N ASP A 253 9.63 -3.13 -14.51
CA ASP A 253 10.21 -4.46 -14.65
C ASP A 253 10.13 -5.27 -13.33
N ILE A 254 10.20 -4.58 -12.20
CA ILE A 254 10.16 -5.17 -10.86
C ILE A 254 8.71 -5.39 -10.40
N ASP A 255 7.82 -4.46 -10.78
CA ASP A 255 6.42 -4.39 -10.39
C ASP A 255 6.22 -4.47 -8.86
N PRO A 256 6.82 -3.55 -8.07
CA PRO A 256 6.72 -3.58 -6.63
C PRO A 256 5.38 -3.03 -6.15
N ASP A 257 4.98 -3.40 -4.93
CA ASP A 257 3.80 -2.82 -4.28
C ASP A 257 3.95 -1.29 -4.08
N LEU A 258 5.18 -0.82 -3.82
CA LEU A 258 5.54 0.61 -3.80
C LEU A 258 6.96 0.85 -4.36
N ALA A 259 7.09 1.74 -5.34
CA ALA A 259 8.38 2.22 -5.82
C ALA A 259 8.75 3.60 -5.24
N VAL A 260 9.97 3.74 -4.74
CA VAL A 260 10.49 4.97 -4.11
C VAL A 260 11.79 5.38 -4.80
N PRO A 261 11.89 6.59 -5.37
CA PRO A 261 13.16 7.09 -5.87
C PRO A 261 14.08 7.46 -4.69
N TYR A 262 15.36 7.11 -4.79
CA TYR A 262 16.42 7.54 -3.86
C TYR A 262 17.73 7.85 -4.61
N HIS A 263 18.86 8.06 -3.91
CA HIS A 263 20.14 8.47 -4.51
C HIS A 263 19.96 9.64 -5.48
N ILE A 264 19.49 10.76 -4.93
CA ILE A 264 19.02 11.91 -5.70
C ILE A 264 20.04 13.04 -5.54
N ARG A 265 20.68 13.44 -6.65
CA ARG A 265 21.54 14.64 -6.66
C ARG A 265 20.83 15.87 -7.15
N THR A 266 20.32 15.83 -8.39
CA THR A 266 19.69 16.98 -9.05
C THR A 266 18.35 16.67 -9.70
N ALA A 267 17.98 15.39 -9.83
CA ALA A 267 16.72 14.99 -10.41
C ALA A 267 15.52 15.43 -9.55
N ASN A 268 14.40 15.73 -10.20
CA ASN A 268 13.13 15.95 -9.53
C ASN A 268 12.47 14.59 -9.23
N PRO A 269 12.26 14.21 -7.95
CA PRO A 269 11.65 12.93 -7.60
C PRO A 269 10.23 12.77 -8.17
N GLN A 270 9.50 13.87 -8.39
CA GLN A 270 8.15 13.82 -8.96
C GLN A 270 8.14 13.42 -10.44
N ASP A 271 9.24 13.63 -11.16
CA ASP A 271 9.36 13.15 -12.53
C ASP A 271 9.43 11.61 -12.58
N PHE A 272 9.98 10.96 -11.55
CA PHE A 272 9.91 9.51 -11.42
C PHE A 272 8.48 9.07 -11.12
N VAL A 273 7.83 9.68 -10.12
CA VAL A 273 6.47 9.32 -9.68
C VAL A 273 5.45 9.44 -10.82
N SER A 274 5.56 10.49 -11.64
CA SER A 274 4.66 10.71 -12.78
C SER A 274 4.89 9.77 -13.97
N ARG A 275 5.99 9.02 -14.00
CA ARG A 275 6.38 8.13 -15.12
C ARG A 275 6.26 6.65 -14.79
N THR A 276 6.27 6.28 -13.52
CA THR A 276 6.14 4.89 -13.09
C THR A 276 4.76 4.35 -13.38
N SER A 277 4.69 3.08 -13.78
CA SER A 277 3.41 2.39 -14.02
C SER A 277 2.84 1.69 -12.78
N CYS A 278 3.66 1.46 -11.77
CA CYS A 278 3.28 0.89 -10.49
C CYS A 278 3.05 2.01 -9.45
N PRO A 279 2.42 1.72 -8.30
CA PRO A 279 2.33 2.68 -7.21
C PRO A 279 3.71 3.21 -6.83
N SER A 280 3.83 4.53 -6.69
CA SER A 280 5.11 5.16 -6.39
C SER A 280 4.95 6.40 -5.51
N ARG A 281 6.00 6.71 -4.76
CA ARG A 281 6.02 7.84 -3.83
C ARG A 281 7.41 8.42 -3.67
N ALA A 282 7.55 9.73 -3.86
CA ALA A 282 8.73 10.47 -3.44
C ALA A 282 8.67 10.71 -1.93
N LEU A 283 9.71 10.31 -1.20
CA LEU A 283 9.83 10.60 0.22
C LEU A 283 10.59 11.91 0.43
N ALA A 284 10.37 12.57 1.58
CA ALA A 284 11.26 13.60 2.08
C ALA A 284 12.39 12.97 2.91
N VAL A 285 13.55 13.64 2.98
CA VAL A 285 14.64 13.20 3.86
C VAL A 285 14.15 13.17 5.31
N GLY A 286 14.34 12.04 5.97
CA GLY A 286 13.87 11.77 7.33
C GLY A 286 12.44 11.24 7.41
N GLN A 287 11.71 11.11 6.30
CA GLN A 287 10.38 10.52 6.28
C GLN A 287 10.45 9.01 6.52
N THR A 288 9.50 8.50 7.31
CA THR A 288 9.30 7.08 7.60
C THR A 288 8.02 6.57 6.92
N ILE A 289 8.05 5.35 6.43
CA ILE A 289 6.90 4.58 5.91
C ILE A 289 6.80 3.26 6.68
N ALA A 290 5.60 2.71 6.85
CA ALA A 290 5.39 1.48 7.62
C ALA A 290 4.63 0.41 6.80
N SER A 291 4.83 -0.87 7.12
CA SER A 291 4.19 -1.98 6.41
C SER A 291 2.68 -2.00 6.54
N GLU A 292 2.15 -1.38 7.60
CA GLU A 292 0.72 -1.19 7.85
C GLU A 292 0.06 -0.15 6.93
N ASP A 293 0.82 0.78 6.36
CA ASP A 293 0.26 1.94 5.65
C ASP A 293 1.00 2.35 4.37
N TRP A 294 2.11 1.72 4.00
CA TRP A 294 2.84 2.12 2.79
C TRP A 294 2.08 1.82 1.50
N MET A 295 1.06 0.96 1.59
CA MET A 295 0.07 0.67 0.54
C MET A 295 -1.05 1.70 0.46
N ALA A 296 -1.15 2.63 1.42
CA ALA A 296 -2.06 3.77 1.29
C ALA A 296 -1.62 4.57 0.07
N ASN A 297 -2.36 4.39 -1.03
CA ASN A 297 -2.07 5.00 -2.32
C ASN A 297 -2.12 6.53 -2.11
N PRO A 298 -0.99 7.26 -2.11
CA PRO A 298 -0.96 8.67 -1.71
C PRO A 298 -1.72 9.57 -2.70
N SER A 299 -2.09 9.02 -3.86
CA SER A 299 -2.96 9.69 -4.82
C SER A 299 -4.44 9.37 -4.66
N LEU A 300 -4.81 8.34 -3.89
CA LEU A 300 -6.20 8.07 -3.49
C LEU A 300 -6.59 9.11 -2.43
N ILE A 301 -7.48 10.01 -2.80
CA ILE A 301 -7.89 11.16 -1.99
C ILE A 301 -9.37 11.13 -1.60
N GLY A 302 -10.02 10.00 -1.86
CA GLY A 302 -11.36 9.69 -1.40
C GLY A 302 -11.67 8.22 -1.65
N HIS A 303 -12.11 7.51 -0.62
CA HIS A 303 -12.55 6.12 -0.68
C HIS A 303 -13.73 5.93 0.27
N TRP A 304 -14.94 5.84 -0.28
CA TRP A 304 -16.14 5.49 0.45
C TRP A 304 -16.52 4.04 0.11
N PRO A 305 -16.24 3.08 1.00
CA PRO A 305 -16.65 1.69 0.80
C PRO A 305 -18.17 1.55 0.70
N LEU A 306 -18.92 2.34 1.47
CA LEU A 306 -20.39 2.24 1.59
C LEU A 306 -20.85 0.96 2.32
N ASP A 307 -20.02 0.51 3.27
CA ASP A 307 -20.19 -0.70 4.10
C ASP A 307 -20.96 -0.45 5.41
N GLU A 308 -21.46 0.76 5.64
CA GLU A 308 -22.17 1.07 6.87
C GLU A 308 -23.42 0.18 7.04
N SER A 309 -23.80 -0.08 8.29
CA SER A 309 -25.01 -0.86 8.61
C SER A 309 -26.18 0.02 9.06
N ASP A 310 -25.90 1.26 9.48
CA ASP A 310 -26.88 2.22 9.99
C ASP A 310 -26.34 3.66 9.94
N GLY A 311 -27.16 4.62 10.39
CA GLY A 311 -26.77 6.02 10.46
C GLY A 311 -26.83 6.76 9.12
N THR A 312 -26.31 7.99 9.12
CA THR A 312 -26.37 8.92 7.97
C THR A 312 -24.99 9.33 7.47
N LEU A 313 -23.92 8.75 8.00
CA LEU A 313 -22.55 9.08 7.63
C LEU A 313 -22.01 8.02 6.67
N ALA A 314 -21.32 8.47 5.63
CA ALA A 314 -20.56 7.62 4.73
C ALA A 314 -19.08 7.89 4.97
N HIS A 315 -18.35 6.97 5.57
CA HIS A 315 -16.97 7.17 6.00
C HIS A 315 -16.00 7.08 4.82
N ASP A 316 -15.08 8.05 4.76
CA ASP A 316 -13.96 8.05 3.82
C ASP A 316 -12.72 7.45 4.49
N LEU A 317 -12.25 6.31 3.98
CA LEU A 317 -11.07 5.61 4.49
C LEU A 317 -9.74 6.17 3.96
N ALA A 318 -9.76 7.02 2.92
CA ALA A 318 -8.55 7.57 2.33
C ALA A 318 -8.10 8.87 3.02
N SER A 319 -9.02 9.81 3.22
CA SER A 319 -8.68 11.17 3.68
C SER A 319 -9.56 11.72 4.80
N GLY A 320 -10.51 10.93 5.30
CA GLY A 320 -11.43 11.33 6.37
C GLY A 320 -12.54 12.29 5.93
N ASN A 321 -12.73 12.51 4.62
CA ASN A 321 -13.80 13.32 4.04
C ASN A 321 -15.17 12.62 4.14
N THR A 322 -15.69 12.53 5.36
CA THR A 322 -16.96 11.85 5.64
C THR A 322 -18.12 12.53 4.89
N GLY A 323 -18.86 11.73 4.14
CA GLY A 323 -20.08 12.12 3.42
C GLY A 323 -21.33 12.00 4.28
N THR A 324 -22.45 12.50 3.78
CA THR A 324 -23.75 12.44 4.46
C THR A 324 -24.83 11.92 3.54
N VAL A 325 -25.56 10.91 4.01
CA VAL A 325 -26.75 10.37 3.36
C VAL A 325 -27.91 11.35 3.53
N ASN A 326 -28.57 11.67 2.42
CA ASN A 326 -29.77 12.49 2.37
C ASN A 326 -30.95 11.66 1.82
N GLY A 327 -32.16 11.98 2.28
CA GLY A 327 -33.36 11.23 1.93
C GLY A 327 -33.56 10.01 2.84
N SER A 328 -34.05 8.93 2.24
CA SER A 328 -34.30 7.63 2.86
C SER A 328 -33.42 6.52 2.28
N ALA A 329 -32.26 6.87 1.72
CA ALA A 329 -31.32 5.90 1.18
C ALA A 329 -30.95 4.86 2.25
N VAL A 330 -30.87 3.59 1.84
CA VAL A 330 -30.79 2.46 2.76
C VAL A 330 -29.46 1.74 2.60
N TRP A 331 -28.74 1.59 3.70
CA TRP A 331 -27.54 0.76 3.76
C TRP A 331 -27.86 -0.73 3.55
N GLN A 332 -27.04 -1.41 2.75
CA GLN A 332 -27.17 -2.81 2.36
C GLN A 332 -25.89 -3.59 2.73
N PRO A 333 -25.64 -3.87 4.02
CA PRO A 333 -24.35 -4.43 4.48
C PRO A 333 -24.03 -5.85 3.98
N LEU A 334 -24.97 -6.51 3.30
CA LEU A 334 -24.83 -7.87 2.77
C LEU A 334 -25.12 -7.96 1.25
N ASP A 335 -25.40 -6.84 0.59
CA ASP A 335 -25.78 -6.79 -0.83
C ASP A 335 -24.97 -5.71 -1.58
N GLY A 336 -23.69 -5.63 -1.25
CA GLY A 336 -22.66 -4.93 -1.99
C GLY A 336 -21.98 -5.79 -3.04
N ARG A 337 -21.21 -5.15 -3.92
CA ARG A 337 -20.23 -5.83 -4.75
C ARG A 337 -18.97 -6.16 -3.93
N ILE A 338 -18.55 -5.24 -3.07
CA ILE A 338 -17.43 -5.37 -2.13
C ILE A 338 -17.97 -5.01 -0.74
N GLY A 339 -18.34 -6.01 0.06
CA GLY A 339 -18.94 -5.75 1.37
C GLY A 339 -20.41 -5.32 1.24
N GLY A 340 -20.69 -4.07 1.59
CA GLY A 340 -22.01 -3.44 1.62
C GLY A 340 -22.27 -2.50 0.43
N ALA A 341 -23.40 -1.81 0.47
CA ALA A 341 -23.76 -0.81 -0.53
C ALA A 341 -24.74 0.22 0.03
N CYS A 342 -24.93 1.32 -0.70
CA CYS A 342 -26.04 2.25 -0.47
C CYS A 342 -27.11 2.07 -1.55
N LEU A 343 -28.38 1.87 -1.17
CA LEU A 343 -29.53 1.74 -2.05
C LEU A 343 -30.32 3.06 -2.12
N TYR A 344 -30.61 3.51 -3.34
CA TYR A 344 -31.32 4.75 -3.65
C TYR A 344 -32.68 4.45 -4.30
N ASP A 345 -33.75 5.06 -3.78
CA ASP A 345 -35.14 4.82 -4.21
C ASP A 345 -35.59 5.65 -5.44
N GLY A 346 -34.78 6.63 -5.86
CA GLY A 346 -35.10 7.51 -6.99
C GLY A 346 -36.02 8.70 -6.72
N LEU A 347 -36.38 8.96 -5.45
CA LEU A 347 -37.30 10.02 -5.05
C LEU A 347 -36.57 11.25 -4.53
N ASN A 348 -35.69 11.07 -3.54
CA ASN A 348 -34.91 12.16 -2.93
C ASN A 348 -33.53 11.71 -2.40
N ASP A 349 -33.13 10.46 -2.65
CA ASP A 349 -31.93 9.85 -2.09
C ASP A 349 -30.65 10.30 -2.80
N TYR A 350 -29.63 10.67 -2.02
CA TYR A 350 -28.26 10.90 -2.51
C TYR A 350 -27.26 10.97 -1.35
N LEU A 351 -25.98 10.77 -1.67
CA LEU A 351 -24.87 11.05 -0.76
C LEU A 351 -24.27 12.41 -1.11
N ASP A 352 -24.19 13.29 -0.11
CA ASP A 352 -23.52 14.58 -0.18
C ASP A 352 -22.10 14.45 0.37
N LEU A 353 -21.12 14.57 -0.52
CA LEU A 353 -19.70 14.41 -0.23
C LEU A 353 -19.02 15.79 -0.20
N PRO A 354 -17.99 16.00 0.65
CA PRO A 354 -17.17 17.20 0.62
C PRO A 354 -16.56 17.48 -0.77
N MET A 355 -16.03 18.68 -0.97
CA MET A 355 -15.21 18.96 -2.15
C MET A 355 -13.90 18.17 -2.03
N ILE A 356 -13.67 17.26 -2.97
CA ILE A 356 -12.49 16.39 -2.98
C ILE A 356 -11.35 16.98 -3.80
N LEU A 357 -11.65 17.38 -5.04
CA LEU A 357 -10.69 18.05 -5.93
C LEU A 357 -11.43 18.96 -6.92
N ASN A 358 -10.72 19.88 -7.55
CA ASN A 358 -11.25 20.67 -8.66
C ASN A 358 -10.74 20.06 -9.99
N PRO A 359 -11.61 19.69 -10.95
CA PRO A 359 -11.20 19.01 -12.19
C PRO A 359 -10.30 19.89 -13.07
N SER A 360 -10.26 21.20 -12.82
CA SER A 360 -9.33 22.11 -13.47
C SER A 360 -7.92 22.11 -12.86
N SER A 361 -7.70 21.48 -11.70
CA SER A 361 -6.41 21.51 -10.99
C SER A 361 -5.37 20.53 -11.54
N GLY A 362 -5.77 19.52 -12.30
CA GLY A 362 -4.86 18.51 -12.81
C GLY A 362 -5.55 17.22 -13.26
N PRO A 363 -4.77 16.18 -13.59
CA PRO A 363 -5.31 14.86 -13.91
C PRO A 363 -5.97 14.23 -12.70
N PHE A 364 -6.95 13.35 -12.94
CA PHE A 364 -7.66 12.62 -11.88
C PHE A 364 -8.31 11.36 -12.43
N SER A 365 -8.76 10.49 -11.51
CA SER A 365 -9.57 9.33 -11.83
C SER A 365 -10.66 9.17 -10.79
N ALA A 366 -11.84 8.70 -11.20
CA ALA A 366 -12.91 8.33 -10.28
C ALA A 366 -13.59 7.06 -10.75
N PHE A 367 -13.81 6.12 -9.84
CA PHE A 367 -14.43 4.82 -10.09
C PHE A 367 -15.45 4.51 -9.01
N VAL A 368 -16.55 3.87 -9.38
CA VAL A 368 -17.62 3.47 -8.44
C VAL A 368 -18.35 2.27 -9.00
N TRP A 369 -18.74 1.35 -8.13
CA TRP A 369 -19.65 0.28 -8.48
C TRP A 369 -21.08 0.78 -8.51
N VAL A 370 -21.81 0.41 -9.55
CA VAL A 370 -23.22 0.78 -9.72
C VAL A 370 -24.05 -0.41 -10.13
N ARG A 371 -25.27 -0.50 -9.61
CA ARG A 371 -26.30 -1.46 -10.04
C ARG A 371 -27.63 -0.76 -10.11
N GLY A 372 -28.11 -0.42 -11.30
CA GLY A 372 -29.32 0.38 -11.47
C GLY A 372 -30.13 -0.01 -12.70
N THR A 373 -31.35 0.51 -12.78
CA THR A 373 -32.30 0.13 -13.86
C THR A 373 -32.93 1.32 -14.59
N ARG A 374 -32.67 2.55 -14.14
CA ARG A 374 -33.27 3.77 -14.70
C ARG A 374 -32.28 4.55 -15.57
N PRO A 375 -32.52 4.66 -16.89
CA PRO A 375 -31.79 5.57 -17.77
C PRO A 375 -31.96 7.05 -17.40
N GLY A 376 -31.04 7.90 -17.86
CA GLY A 376 -31.11 9.35 -17.70
C GLY A 376 -30.73 9.85 -16.30
N ALA A 377 -30.11 8.99 -15.48
CA ALA A 377 -29.79 9.25 -14.08
C ALA A 377 -28.35 9.75 -13.88
N PHE A 378 -28.14 10.53 -12.82
CA PHE A 378 -26.83 10.97 -12.37
C PHE A 378 -26.20 9.97 -11.40
N ILE A 379 -24.96 9.58 -11.67
CA ILE A 379 -24.18 8.72 -10.77
C ILE A 379 -23.30 9.62 -9.90
N LEU A 380 -22.33 10.33 -10.50
CA LEU A 380 -21.39 11.20 -9.77
C LEU A 380 -21.38 12.59 -10.40
N VAL A 381 -21.69 13.61 -9.61
CA VAL A 381 -21.78 15.01 -10.03
C VAL A 381 -21.02 15.89 -9.07
N GLN A 382 -20.32 16.89 -9.58
CA GLN A 382 -19.72 17.93 -8.76
C GLN A 382 -20.38 19.29 -9.01
N ASN A 383 -20.66 20.01 -7.94
CA ASN A 383 -21.18 21.37 -7.98
C ASN A 383 -20.08 22.42 -8.14
N ASP A 384 -20.44 23.66 -8.44
CA ASP A 384 -19.52 24.81 -8.48
C ASP A 384 -19.93 25.94 -7.51
N GLY A 385 -20.78 25.62 -6.53
CA GLY A 385 -21.27 26.58 -5.55
C GLY A 385 -22.25 27.64 -6.09
N SER A 386 -22.52 27.68 -7.40
CA SER A 386 -23.37 28.69 -8.04
C SER A 386 -24.70 28.15 -8.60
N GLY A 387 -25.01 26.87 -8.34
CA GLY A 387 -26.16 26.17 -8.93
C GLY A 387 -25.87 25.59 -10.33
N ALA A 388 -24.63 25.66 -10.77
CA ALA A 388 -24.08 24.91 -11.89
C ALA A 388 -23.17 23.77 -11.35
N GLY A 389 -22.60 22.98 -12.27
CA GLY A 389 -21.89 21.76 -11.92
C GLY A 389 -21.69 20.86 -13.13
N ARG A 390 -20.90 19.80 -12.95
CA ARG A 390 -20.49 18.87 -14.02
C ARG A 390 -20.78 17.44 -13.62
N GLY A 391 -21.42 16.71 -14.52
CA GLY A 391 -21.57 15.27 -14.38
C GLY A 391 -20.27 14.60 -14.73
N TRP A 392 -19.63 13.97 -13.74
CA TRP A 392 -18.45 13.16 -13.94
C TRP A 392 -18.84 11.83 -14.56
N LEU A 393 -19.87 11.18 -13.99
CA LEU A 393 -20.46 9.93 -14.47
C LEU A 393 -21.99 10.09 -14.50
N VAL A 394 -22.59 9.84 -15.66
CA VAL A 394 -24.02 10.05 -15.93
C VAL A 394 -24.49 8.98 -16.92
N THR A 395 -25.79 8.69 -16.93
CA THR A 395 -26.41 7.81 -17.94
C THR A 395 -27.32 8.61 -18.86
N ASP A 396 -27.28 8.31 -20.15
CA ASP A 396 -28.15 8.95 -21.15
C ASP A 396 -29.56 8.33 -21.15
N ALA A 397 -30.44 8.77 -22.05
CA ALA A 397 -31.80 8.25 -22.15
C ALA A 397 -31.88 6.76 -22.56
N ALA A 398 -30.79 6.18 -23.05
CA ALA A 398 -30.66 4.76 -23.37
C ALA A 398 -29.92 3.96 -22.27
N GLY A 399 -29.49 4.61 -21.18
CA GLY A 399 -28.76 3.98 -20.08
C GLY A 399 -27.26 3.92 -20.31
N LYS A 400 -26.74 4.56 -21.37
CA LYS A 400 -25.33 4.53 -21.72
C LYS A 400 -24.51 5.47 -20.85
N LEU A 401 -23.33 5.02 -20.43
CA LEU A 401 -22.40 5.81 -19.62
C LEU A 401 -21.84 6.99 -20.42
N PHE A 402 -21.82 8.19 -19.83
CA PHE A 402 -21.19 9.36 -20.42
C PHE A 402 -20.69 10.37 -19.37
N THR A 403 -19.80 11.27 -19.80
CA THR A 403 -19.31 12.39 -18.97
C THR A 403 -19.59 13.75 -19.60
N ARG A 404 -19.90 14.75 -18.75
CA ARG A 404 -20.07 16.17 -19.12
C ARG A 404 -18.88 17.05 -18.69
N LEU A 405 -17.78 16.45 -18.25
CA LEU A 405 -16.54 17.18 -18.04
C LEU A 405 -16.11 17.84 -19.35
N SER A 406 -15.78 19.12 -19.32
CA SER A 406 -15.43 19.86 -20.54
C SER A 406 -14.43 20.97 -20.28
N ASP A 407 -13.61 21.28 -21.28
CA ASP A 407 -12.71 22.44 -21.33
C ASP A 407 -13.41 23.72 -21.79
N THR A 408 -14.54 23.60 -22.51
CA THR A 408 -15.38 24.71 -22.92
C THR A 408 -16.87 24.40 -22.74
N PRO A 409 -17.77 25.40 -22.71
CA PRO A 409 -19.21 25.15 -22.68
C PRO A 409 -19.76 24.43 -23.92
N SER A 410 -19.01 24.41 -25.04
CA SER A 410 -19.41 23.80 -26.32
C SER A 410 -18.89 22.38 -26.55
N THR A 411 -18.00 21.89 -25.68
CA THR A 411 -17.42 20.56 -25.79
C THR A 411 -18.52 19.51 -25.68
N GLN A 412 -18.53 18.56 -26.60
CA GLN A 412 -19.53 17.50 -26.61
C GLN A 412 -19.30 16.51 -25.44
N PRO A 413 -20.37 15.95 -24.87
CA PRO A 413 -20.23 14.87 -23.90
C PRO A 413 -19.51 13.68 -24.52
N LEU A 414 -18.55 13.09 -23.80
CA LEU A 414 -17.95 11.82 -24.20
C LEU A 414 -18.90 10.71 -23.76
N THR A 415 -19.47 9.99 -24.72
CA THR A 415 -20.49 8.95 -24.49
C THR A 415 -19.93 7.60 -24.91
N ALA A 416 -20.06 6.59 -24.04
CA ALA A 416 -19.68 5.22 -24.31
C ALA A 416 -20.81 4.45 -25.00
N ASP A 417 -20.46 3.44 -25.78
CA ASP A 417 -21.42 2.46 -26.31
C ASP A 417 -21.61 1.30 -25.32
N PHE A 418 -21.84 1.63 -24.05
CA PHE A 418 -21.96 0.67 -22.95
C PHE A 418 -23.10 1.08 -22.02
N VAL A 419 -24.09 0.20 -21.85
CA VAL A 419 -25.26 0.42 -20.98
C VAL A 419 -24.91 -0.07 -19.57
N VAL A 420 -25.20 0.73 -18.56
CA VAL A 420 -24.89 0.44 -17.14
C VAL A 420 -26.14 0.39 -16.27
N THR A 421 -27.31 0.33 -16.90
CA THR A 421 -28.63 0.36 -16.26
C THR A 421 -29.46 -0.89 -16.59
N ASP A 422 -28.81 -2.03 -16.74
CA ASP A 422 -29.43 -3.33 -17.05
C ASP A 422 -29.81 -4.14 -15.79
N GLY A 423 -29.41 -3.66 -14.61
CA GLY A 423 -29.68 -4.28 -13.32
C GLY A 423 -28.54 -5.12 -12.77
N ASP A 424 -27.43 -5.26 -13.50
CA ASP A 424 -26.22 -5.93 -13.03
C ASP A 424 -25.23 -4.93 -12.40
N TRP A 425 -24.27 -5.45 -11.63
CA TRP A 425 -23.19 -4.64 -11.07
C TRP A 425 -22.17 -4.31 -12.15
N HIS A 426 -21.90 -3.02 -12.33
CA HIS A 426 -20.84 -2.52 -13.20
C HIS A 426 -19.88 -1.62 -12.44
N LEU A 427 -18.59 -1.81 -12.67
CA LEU A 427 -17.57 -0.86 -12.22
C LEU A 427 -17.43 0.21 -13.30
N VAL A 428 -17.89 1.42 -13.02
CA VAL A 428 -17.83 2.54 -13.98
C VAL A 428 -16.82 3.58 -13.53
N GLY A 429 -16.12 4.19 -14.49
CA GLY A 429 -15.15 5.22 -14.14
C GLY A 429 -14.80 6.18 -15.25
N VAL A 430 -14.18 7.29 -14.83
CA VAL A 430 -13.64 8.33 -15.71
C VAL A 430 -12.19 8.60 -15.34
N VAL A 431 -11.34 8.71 -16.36
CA VAL A 431 -9.94 9.11 -16.23
C VAL A 431 -9.71 10.37 -17.07
N TRP A 432 -9.10 11.39 -16.46
CA TRP A 432 -8.64 12.59 -17.12
C TRP A 432 -7.12 12.68 -16.96
N ASP A 433 -6.38 12.60 -18.08
CA ASP A 433 -4.91 12.63 -18.10
C ASP A 433 -4.30 14.02 -18.26
N GLY A 434 -5.14 15.07 -18.30
CA GLY A 434 -4.73 16.44 -18.61
C GLY A 434 -4.95 16.83 -20.08
N SER A 435 -5.30 15.89 -20.95
CA SER A 435 -5.60 16.15 -22.37
C SER A 435 -6.76 15.33 -22.92
N PHE A 436 -6.98 14.10 -22.45
CA PHE A 436 -8.02 13.20 -22.94
C PHE A 436 -8.89 12.71 -21.79
N ARG A 437 -10.22 12.73 -22.00
CA ARG A 437 -11.15 11.97 -21.15
C ARG A 437 -11.21 10.54 -21.66
N ARG A 438 -11.24 9.58 -20.73
CA ARG A 438 -11.51 8.17 -20.98
C ARG A 438 -12.59 7.68 -20.04
N LEU A 439 -13.51 6.88 -20.55
CA LEU A 439 -14.52 6.18 -19.77
C LEU A 439 -14.20 4.70 -19.73
N TYR A 440 -14.41 4.10 -18.56
CA TYR A 440 -14.20 2.70 -18.31
C TYR A 440 -15.48 2.07 -17.78
N ALA A 441 -15.74 0.83 -18.20
CA ALA A 441 -16.75 -0.03 -17.62
C ALA A 441 -16.15 -1.44 -17.47
N ASP A 442 -16.29 -2.03 -16.29
CA ASP A 442 -15.82 -3.37 -15.94
C ASP A 442 -14.34 -3.62 -16.25
N GLY A 443 -13.51 -2.63 -15.94
CA GLY A 443 -12.06 -2.66 -16.17
C GLY A 443 -11.63 -2.42 -17.62
N VAL A 444 -12.57 -2.20 -18.55
CA VAL A 444 -12.28 -2.01 -19.99
C VAL A 444 -12.57 -0.57 -20.42
N GLU A 445 -11.71 0.01 -21.26
CA GLU A 445 -11.95 1.33 -21.88
C GLU A 445 -13.13 1.22 -22.86
N VAL A 446 -14.20 1.97 -22.61
CA VAL A 446 -15.44 1.95 -23.42
C VAL A 446 -15.65 3.24 -24.23
N ALA A 447 -14.90 4.30 -23.94
CA ALA A 447 -14.80 5.49 -24.78
C ALA A 447 -13.56 6.32 -24.45
N ALA A 448 -13.03 7.02 -25.46
CA ALA A 448 -11.95 7.99 -25.30
C ALA A 448 -12.13 9.17 -26.27
N ASP A 449 -11.69 10.36 -25.87
CA ASP A 449 -11.58 11.49 -26.80
C ASP A 449 -10.55 11.17 -27.91
N SER A 450 -10.89 11.49 -29.16
CA SER A 450 -9.99 11.30 -30.31
C SER A 450 -9.08 12.50 -30.56
N VAL A 451 -9.31 13.61 -29.87
CA VAL A 451 -8.55 14.86 -29.96
C VAL A 451 -8.29 15.42 -28.56
N PRO A 452 -7.12 16.03 -28.31
CA PRO A 452 -6.83 16.59 -27.01
C PRO A 452 -7.74 17.79 -26.73
N LEU A 453 -8.24 17.86 -25.50
CA LEU A 453 -8.94 19.00 -24.93
C LEU A 453 -7.96 19.95 -24.25
N GLY A 454 -8.41 21.18 -24.03
CA GLY A 454 -7.74 22.12 -23.13
C GLY A 454 -7.94 21.77 -21.66
N LYS A 455 -7.55 22.71 -20.79
CA LYS A 455 -7.80 22.63 -19.35
C LYS A 455 -9.30 22.51 -19.08
N LEU A 456 -9.72 21.48 -18.34
CA LEU A 456 -11.12 21.34 -17.94
C LEU A 456 -11.59 22.58 -17.15
N LEU A 457 -12.84 22.93 -17.35
CA LEU A 457 -13.50 24.00 -16.62
C LEU A 457 -13.65 23.63 -15.14
N SER A 458 -13.52 24.65 -14.29
CA SER A 458 -13.59 24.51 -12.84
C SER A 458 -14.94 23.94 -12.36
N SER A 459 -14.86 23.16 -11.29
CA SER A 459 -15.98 22.79 -10.42
C SER A 459 -15.38 22.61 -9.03
N ASP A 460 -15.69 23.50 -8.10
CA ASP A 460 -15.06 23.59 -6.77
C ASP A 460 -16.07 23.48 -5.62
N GLY A 461 -17.26 22.96 -5.91
CA GLY A 461 -18.26 22.63 -4.93
C GLY A 461 -18.19 21.18 -4.45
N ARG A 462 -19.15 20.86 -3.59
CA ARG A 462 -19.43 19.52 -3.06
C ARG A 462 -19.78 18.54 -4.18
N MET A 463 -19.62 17.25 -3.91
CA MET A 463 -19.96 16.18 -4.84
C MET A 463 -21.22 15.45 -4.39
N ASN A 464 -22.07 15.09 -5.34
CA ASN A 464 -23.27 14.30 -5.11
C ASN A 464 -23.08 12.93 -5.78
N LEU A 465 -23.28 11.86 -4.99
CA LEU A 465 -23.41 10.49 -5.48
C LEU A 465 -24.90 10.12 -5.48
N GLY A 466 -25.43 9.73 -6.64
CA GLY A 466 -26.84 9.38 -6.85
C GLY A 466 -27.76 10.53 -7.26
N ALA A 467 -27.24 11.76 -7.40
CA ALA A 467 -28.05 12.92 -7.76
C ALA A 467 -27.37 13.96 -8.66
N GLY A 468 -28.20 14.82 -9.24
CA GLY A 468 -27.78 15.98 -10.03
C GLY A 468 -27.16 17.11 -9.21
N LYS A 469 -26.90 18.24 -9.87
CA LYS A 469 -26.24 19.41 -9.29
C LYS A 469 -26.99 20.07 -8.13
N THR A 470 -28.29 20.32 -8.31
CA THR A 470 -29.13 20.97 -7.27
C THR A 470 -30.23 20.02 -6.82
N PRO A 471 -29.91 18.99 -6.02
CA PRO A 471 -30.90 18.05 -5.52
C PRO A 471 -31.88 18.72 -4.54
N PRO A 472 -33.13 18.22 -4.42
CA PRO A 472 -33.68 17.09 -5.16
C PRO A 472 -34.31 17.53 -6.51
N GLN A 473 -33.73 17.08 -7.62
CA GLN A 473 -34.37 17.17 -8.95
C GLN A 473 -34.84 15.76 -9.34
N GLN A 474 -36.13 15.47 -9.14
CA GLN A 474 -36.72 14.12 -9.20
C GLN A 474 -36.51 13.35 -10.52
N PHE A 475 -36.27 14.04 -11.63
CA PHE A 475 -36.16 13.38 -12.94
C PHE A 475 -34.79 12.80 -13.26
N SER A 476 -33.80 12.98 -12.40
CA SER A 476 -32.41 12.60 -12.69
C SER A 476 -31.68 11.90 -11.54
N LEU A 477 -32.42 11.42 -10.54
CA LEU A 477 -31.86 10.64 -9.43
C LEU A 477 -31.51 9.22 -9.86
N TRP A 478 -30.47 8.67 -9.23
CA TRP A 478 -30.11 7.26 -9.37
C TRP A 478 -31.17 6.36 -8.72
N VAL A 479 -31.42 5.22 -9.35
CA VAL A 479 -32.35 4.19 -8.85
C VAL A 479 -31.60 2.87 -8.88
N GLY A 480 -31.32 2.34 -7.70
CA GLY A 480 -30.48 1.16 -7.53
C GLY A 480 -29.40 1.37 -6.48
N SER A 481 -28.34 0.57 -6.53
CA SER A 481 -27.26 0.57 -5.54
C SER A 481 -26.00 1.24 -6.09
N THR A 482 -25.19 1.81 -5.20
CA THR A 482 -23.78 2.13 -5.45
C THR A 482 -22.90 1.59 -4.35
N ASP A 483 -21.64 1.34 -4.67
CA ASP A 483 -20.65 0.71 -3.78
C ASP A 483 -19.23 1.21 -4.13
N ASP A 484 -18.34 1.26 -3.13
CA ASP A 484 -16.88 1.44 -3.24
C ASP A 484 -16.46 2.58 -4.20
N LEU A 485 -16.91 3.80 -3.90
CA LEU A 485 -16.49 5.01 -4.63
C LEU A 485 -15.03 5.34 -4.28
N ARG A 486 -14.18 5.42 -5.29
CA ARG A 486 -12.76 5.79 -5.17
C ARG A 486 -12.41 6.96 -6.08
N ILE A 487 -11.63 7.91 -5.57
CA ILE A 487 -11.17 9.10 -6.30
C ILE A 487 -9.67 9.29 -6.12
N TRP A 488 -8.96 9.43 -7.24
CA TRP A 488 -7.53 9.70 -7.28
C TRP A 488 -7.23 11.10 -7.84
N ASN A 489 -6.22 11.78 -7.29
CA ASN A 489 -5.69 13.05 -7.83
C ASN A 489 -4.66 12.86 -8.96
N ARG A 490 -4.73 11.73 -9.66
CA ARG A 490 -3.93 11.41 -10.85
C ARG A 490 -4.75 10.58 -11.84
N ALA A 491 -4.28 10.53 -13.08
CA ALA A 491 -4.78 9.56 -14.04
C ALA A 491 -4.24 8.16 -13.70
N LEU A 492 -5.14 7.18 -13.58
CA LEU A 492 -4.77 5.77 -13.51
C LEU A 492 -4.43 5.26 -14.90
N LEU A 493 -3.40 4.43 -14.99
CA LEU A 493 -3.09 3.64 -16.17
C LEU A 493 -4.04 2.44 -16.28
N PRO A 494 -4.24 1.87 -17.47
CA PRO A 494 -5.14 0.71 -17.63
C PRO A 494 -4.85 -0.46 -16.69
N ALA A 495 -3.57 -0.71 -16.36
CA ALA A 495 -3.18 -1.77 -15.42
C ALA A 495 -3.53 -1.49 -13.95
N GLU A 496 -3.78 -0.22 -13.60
CA GLU A 496 -4.11 0.22 -12.24
C GLU A 496 -5.61 0.36 -12.01
N ILE A 497 -6.42 0.19 -13.07
CA ILE A 497 -7.87 0.28 -12.98
C ILE A 497 -8.37 -0.90 -12.15
N PRO A 498 -9.23 -0.65 -11.13
CA PRO A 498 -9.77 -1.74 -10.34
C PRO A 498 -10.46 -2.75 -11.27
N THR A 499 -10.18 -4.03 -11.08
CA THR A 499 -10.83 -5.09 -11.87
C THR A 499 -12.13 -5.51 -11.20
N PRO A 500 -13.14 -5.94 -11.98
CA PRO A 500 -14.44 -6.37 -11.48
C PRO A 500 -14.43 -7.44 -10.39
#